data_AF-A0AAN0JUL1-F1
#
_entry.id   AF-A0AAN0JUL1-F1
#
_cell.length_a   1.000
_cell.length_b   1.000
_cell.length_c   1.000
_cell.angle_alpha   90.00
_cell.angle_beta   90.00
_cell.angle_gamma   90.00
#
_symmetry.space_group_name_H-M   'P 1'
#
loop_
_entity.id
_entity.type
_entity.pdbx_description
1 polymer ?
#
loop_
_entity_poly.entity_id
_entity_poly.type
_entity_poly.pdbx_seq_one_letter_code
_entity_poly.pdbx_strand_id
1 'polypeptide(L)'
;MLVISGGEDDNYDILDDCWIFNITQHSWIKLDVPHSVSKRWAHSLSVFIMSPHCVWIITDGGYDKRQTLVTNPNIVMITELVTNSKGEWTVGDTLDTNGMNNEEYKKKYQEQLQTGRRIELEEYQKPRKRDTADIERTVQALMKCLEEKERELRQSQEAVRRYQQQALTDDHWVINKDEVTSNSSRHERKSITGTPVIPEVAYRVISECISGIRRCGIDLHLLAEKLLEKKIINNRQKRKATDEHSGRTTDQRMDQLLDIIKDSVQQEGKVFEYILEILKDEDTILANKLYDDMISKYEQYK
;
A
#
# COMPACT_ATOMS: atom_id res chain seq x y z
N MET A 1 11.69 -11.34 -13.32
CA MET A 1 12.71 -12.14 -14.03
C MET A 1 13.29 -11.28 -15.13
N LEU A 2 14.61 -11.33 -15.35
CA LEU A 2 15.27 -10.54 -16.39
C LEU A 2 15.92 -11.49 -17.40
N VAL A 3 15.55 -11.34 -18.67
CA VAL A 3 16.05 -12.11 -19.81
C VAL A 3 16.48 -11.13 -20.88
N ILE A 4 17.62 -11.41 -21.52
CA ILE A 4 18.11 -10.68 -22.69
C ILE A 4 18.44 -11.68 -23.79
N SER A 5 18.12 -11.36 -25.04
CA SER A 5 18.47 -12.22 -26.18
C SER A 5 18.78 -11.39 -27.42
N GLY A 6 19.69 -11.90 -28.23
CA GLY A 6 20.19 -11.26 -29.44
C GLY A 6 21.09 -10.07 -29.15
N GLY A 7 21.17 -9.19 -30.15
CA GLY A 7 22.13 -8.09 -30.21
C GLY A 7 23.06 -8.24 -31.41
N GLU A 8 24.00 -7.31 -31.52
CA GLU A 8 24.96 -7.22 -32.61
C GLU A 8 26.30 -6.83 -32.00
N ASP A 9 27.39 -7.45 -32.46
CA ASP A 9 28.74 -7.14 -32.00
C ASP A 9 29.40 -6.03 -32.85
N ASP A 10 30.63 -5.66 -32.51
CA ASP A 10 31.40 -4.62 -33.22
C ASP A 10 31.69 -4.97 -34.70
N ASN A 11 31.54 -6.25 -35.08
CA ASN A 11 31.71 -6.72 -36.46
C ASN A 11 30.40 -6.76 -37.25
N TYR A 12 29.30 -6.31 -36.66
CA TYR A 12 27.95 -6.47 -37.20
C TYR A 12 27.49 -7.94 -37.28
N ASP A 13 28.08 -8.82 -36.46
CA ASP A 13 27.64 -10.20 -36.33
C ASP A 13 26.50 -10.29 -35.32
N ILE A 14 25.42 -10.98 -35.72
CA ILE A 14 24.27 -11.21 -34.84
C ILE A 14 24.69 -12.15 -33.71
N LEU A 15 24.45 -11.68 -32.48
CA LEU A 15 24.68 -12.48 -31.28
C LEU A 15 23.67 -13.62 -31.21
N ASP A 16 24.17 -14.83 -30.98
CA ASP A 16 23.39 -16.07 -30.91
C ASP A 16 23.19 -16.50 -29.46
N ASP A 17 22.79 -15.53 -28.66
CA ASP A 17 22.88 -15.59 -27.22
C ASP A 17 21.53 -15.28 -26.58
N CYS A 18 21.21 -16.02 -25.53
CA CYS A 18 20.09 -15.75 -24.64
C CYS A 18 20.58 -15.93 -23.21
N TRP A 19 20.31 -14.95 -22.36
CA TRP A 19 20.81 -14.91 -20.99
C TRP A 19 19.70 -14.61 -20.01
N ILE A 20 19.73 -15.29 -18.87
CA ILE A 20 18.86 -15.04 -17.74
C ILE A 20 19.68 -14.55 -16.55
N PHE A 21 19.19 -13.53 -15.87
CA PHE A 21 19.82 -13.02 -14.65
C PHE A 21 19.36 -13.81 -13.43
N ASN A 22 20.31 -14.49 -12.77
CA ASN A 22 20.09 -15.13 -11.49
C ASN A 22 20.22 -14.10 -10.36
N ILE A 23 19.08 -13.66 -9.81
CA ILE A 23 19.04 -12.66 -8.74
C ILE A 23 19.70 -13.18 -7.46
N THR A 24 19.55 -14.46 -7.14
CA THR A 24 20.11 -15.05 -5.91
C THR A 24 21.64 -15.06 -5.94
N GLN A 25 22.22 -15.43 -7.08
CA GLN A 25 23.67 -15.52 -7.27
C GLN A 25 24.29 -14.25 -7.86
N HIS A 26 23.48 -13.24 -8.19
CA HIS A 26 23.90 -12.00 -8.87
C HIS A 26 24.74 -12.28 -10.13
N SER A 27 24.37 -13.30 -10.89
CA SER A 27 25.15 -13.81 -12.02
C SER A 27 24.27 -13.99 -13.27
N TRP A 28 24.91 -13.97 -14.44
CA TRP A 28 24.25 -14.24 -15.72
C TRP A 28 24.46 -15.70 -16.12
N ILE A 29 23.38 -16.37 -16.50
CA ILE A 29 23.38 -17.75 -16.99
C ILE A 29 23.00 -17.72 -18.47
N LYS A 30 23.85 -18.31 -19.31
CA LYS A 30 23.56 -18.48 -20.74
C LYS A 30 22.58 -19.64 -20.92
N LEU A 31 21.53 -19.40 -21.70
CA LEU A 31 20.50 -20.36 -22.04
C LEU A 31 20.79 -20.95 -23.42
N ASP A 32 20.65 -22.27 -23.53
CA ASP A 32 20.82 -23.01 -24.79
C ASP A 32 19.51 -22.99 -25.60
N VAL A 33 19.13 -21.80 -26.06
CA VAL A 33 17.93 -21.62 -26.89
C VAL A 33 18.26 -21.88 -28.38
N PRO A 34 17.29 -22.34 -29.19
CA PRO A 34 17.52 -22.53 -30.61
C PRO A 34 17.92 -21.24 -31.33
N HIS A 35 18.69 -21.36 -32.42
CA HIS A 35 19.07 -20.21 -33.26
C HIS A 35 17.88 -19.45 -33.83
N SER A 36 16.76 -20.14 -34.04
CA SER A 36 15.52 -19.46 -34.44
C SER A 36 15.06 -18.47 -33.37
N VAL A 37 15.45 -18.59 -32.11
CA VAL A 37 15.09 -17.66 -31.04
C VAL A 37 16.15 -16.57 -30.90
N SER A 38 17.42 -16.95 -30.71
CA SER A 38 18.50 -16.03 -30.35
C SER A 38 19.18 -15.36 -31.54
N LYS A 39 19.34 -16.04 -32.67
CA LYS A 39 20.17 -15.59 -33.80
C LYS A 39 19.42 -14.65 -34.76
N ARG A 40 18.77 -13.62 -34.21
CA ARG A 40 18.04 -12.60 -34.97
C ARG A 40 18.17 -11.22 -34.32
N TRP A 41 18.06 -10.16 -35.11
CA TRP A 41 18.10 -8.77 -34.65
C TRP A 41 16.81 -8.02 -34.99
N ALA A 42 16.62 -6.84 -34.40
CA ALA A 42 15.39 -6.03 -34.52
C ALA A 42 14.08 -6.81 -34.27
N HIS A 43 14.14 -7.77 -33.33
CA HIS A 43 13.00 -8.55 -32.88
C HIS A 43 12.44 -7.98 -31.56
N SER A 44 11.20 -8.34 -31.23
CA SER A 44 10.63 -8.09 -29.91
C SER A 44 10.80 -9.31 -29.03
N LEU A 45 11.10 -9.10 -27.75
CA LEU A 45 11.22 -10.14 -26.73
C LEU A 45 10.26 -9.82 -25.58
N SER A 46 9.46 -10.79 -25.17
CA SER A 46 8.62 -10.69 -23.97
C SER A 46 8.71 -11.95 -23.13
N VAL A 47 8.40 -11.80 -21.85
CA VAL A 47 8.48 -12.87 -20.86
C VAL A 47 7.13 -13.02 -20.17
N PHE A 48 6.62 -14.24 -20.10
CA PHE A 48 5.36 -14.57 -19.45
C PHE A 48 5.55 -15.64 -18.38
N ILE A 49 5.25 -15.30 -17.12
CA ILE A 49 5.42 -16.19 -15.97
C ILE A 49 4.20 -17.11 -15.87
N MET A 50 4.40 -18.40 -16.13
CA MET A 50 3.33 -19.41 -16.07
C MET A 50 3.14 -19.95 -14.66
N SER A 51 4.24 -20.20 -13.96
CA SER A 51 4.30 -20.67 -12.58
C SER A 51 5.68 -20.39 -11.99
N PRO A 52 5.91 -20.63 -10.68
CA PRO A 52 7.25 -20.49 -10.09
C PRO A 52 8.34 -21.36 -10.75
N HIS A 53 7.93 -22.42 -11.46
CA HIS A 53 8.82 -23.41 -12.07
C HIS A 53 8.78 -23.42 -13.60
N CYS A 54 7.98 -22.54 -14.21
CA CYS A 54 7.81 -22.46 -15.66
C CYS A 54 7.61 -21.01 -16.09
N VAL A 55 8.44 -20.53 -17.00
CA VAL A 55 8.36 -19.19 -17.59
C VAL A 55 8.53 -19.30 -19.09
N TRP A 56 7.81 -18.50 -19.84
CA TRP A 56 7.88 -18.50 -21.30
C TRP A 56 8.60 -17.25 -21.79
N ILE A 57 9.47 -17.46 -22.77
CA ILE A 57 10.05 -16.40 -23.59
C ILE A 57 9.30 -16.41 -24.92
N ILE A 58 8.80 -15.24 -25.33
CA ILE A 58 8.12 -15.06 -26.60
C ILE A 58 8.96 -14.10 -27.44
N THR A 59 9.40 -14.57 -28.60
CA THR A 59 10.18 -13.80 -29.56
C THR A 59 9.34 -13.57 -30.81
N ASP A 60 9.21 -12.32 -31.25
CA ASP A 60 8.41 -11.94 -32.42
C ASP A 60 9.21 -11.11 -33.44
N GLY A 61 9.10 -11.49 -34.70
CA GLY A 61 9.69 -10.80 -35.84
C GLY A 61 11.22 -10.81 -35.86
N GLY A 62 11.79 -9.76 -36.46
CA GLY A 62 13.22 -9.58 -36.64
C GLY A 62 13.77 -10.07 -37.97
N TYR A 63 15.08 -9.97 -38.10
CA TYR A 63 15.85 -10.33 -39.29
C TYR A 63 16.92 -11.35 -38.95
N ASP A 64 17.18 -12.26 -39.88
CA ASP A 64 18.28 -13.23 -39.77
C ASP A 64 19.63 -12.62 -40.19
N LYS A 65 20.69 -13.43 -40.13
CA LYS A 65 22.06 -13.05 -40.53
C LYS A 65 22.22 -12.66 -42.00
N ARG A 66 21.23 -13.00 -42.84
CA ARG A 66 21.21 -12.65 -44.27
C ARG A 66 20.41 -11.37 -44.51
N GLN A 67 20.03 -10.66 -43.45
CA GLN A 67 19.12 -9.52 -43.48
C GLN A 67 17.77 -9.87 -44.12
N THR A 68 17.39 -11.15 -44.03
CA THR A 68 16.08 -11.61 -44.51
C THR A 68 15.09 -11.51 -43.36
N LEU A 69 13.94 -10.93 -43.62
CA LEU A 69 12.86 -10.85 -42.65
C LEU A 69 12.48 -12.27 -42.19
N VAL A 70 12.40 -12.49 -40.88
CA VAL A 70 11.91 -13.76 -40.38
C VAL A 70 10.40 -13.86 -40.64
N THR A 71 10.01 -14.87 -41.43
CA THR A 71 8.62 -15.12 -41.80
C THR A 71 8.07 -16.39 -41.13
N ASN A 72 6.80 -16.67 -41.39
CA ASN A 72 6.15 -17.91 -40.99
C ASN A 72 6.99 -19.14 -41.42
N PRO A 73 7.15 -20.17 -40.55
CA PRO A 73 6.50 -20.31 -39.24
C PRO A 73 7.25 -19.67 -38.07
N ASN A 74 8.50 -19.24 -38.27
CA ASN A 74 9.39 -18.78 -37.21
C ASN A 74 9.19 -17.30 -36.82
N ILE A 75 8.17 -16.63 -37.36
CA ILE A 75 7.89 -15.22 -37.07
C ILE A 75 7.68 -15.02 -35.56
N VAL A 76 6.88 -15.89 -34.92
CA VAL A 76 6.72 -15.96 -33.47
C VAL A 76 7.29 -17.29 -32.97
N MET A 77 8.14 -17.22 -31.95
CA MET A 77 8.68 -18.36 -31.23
C MET A 77 8.30 -18.28 -29.76
N ILE A 78 7.83 -19.38 -29.17
CA ILE A 78 7.67 -19.55 -27.73
C ILE A 78 8.71 -20.54 -27.24
N THR A 79 9.51 -20.17 -26.25
CA THR A 79 10.48 -21.05 -25.59
C THR A 79 10.13 -21.17 -24.12
N GLU A 80 9.92 -22.40 -23.65
CA GLU A 80 9.71 -22.71 -22.25
C GLU A 80 11.05 -22.66 -21.50
N LEU A 81 11.05 -22.02 -20.34
CA LEU A 81 12.11 -22.09 -19.34
C LEU A 81 11.53 -22.79 -18.11
N VAL A 82 12.14 -23.89 -17.72
CA VAL A 82 11.70 -24.71 -16.58
C VAL A 82 12.80 -24.81 -15.55
N THR A 83 12.44 -24.81 -14.27
CA THR A 83 13.42 -25.05 -13.19
C THR A 83 13.59 -26.53 -12.97
N ASN A 84 14.85 -27.00 -12.91
CA ASN A 84 15.15 -28.37 -12.51
C ASN A 84 14.95 -28.59 -11.00
N SER A 85 15.20 -29.82 -10.51
CA SER A 85 15.08 -30.15 -9.08
C SER A 85 16.04 -29.39 -8.16
N LYS A 86 17.08 -28.74 -8.72
CA LYS A 86 18.04 -27.88 -8.01
C LYS A 86 17.62 -26.39 -8.06
N GLY A 87 16.53 -26.05 -8.74
CA GLY A 87 16.08 -24.67 -8.93
C GLY A 87 16.83 -23.90 -10.01
N GLU A 88 17.63 -24.56 -10.85
CA GLU A 88 18.35 -23.93 -11.96
C GLU A 88 17.46 -23.85 -13.18
N TRP A 89 17.52 -22.74 -13.92
CA TRP A 89 16.76 -22.54 -15.15
C TRP A 89 17.35 -23.34 -16.30
N THR A 90 16.50 -24.10 -16.98
CA THR A 90 16.85 -24.87 -18.19
C THR A 90 15.85 -24.56 -19.30
N VAL A 91 16.31 -24.65 -20.54
CA VAL A 91 15.45 -24.49 -21.72
C VAL A 91 14.64 -25.78 -21.93
N GLY A 92 13.33 -25.62 -22.02
CA GLY A 92 12.37 -26.68 -22.34
C GLY A 92 11.98 -26.64 -23.82
N ASP A 93 10.70 -26.87 -24.10
CA ASP A 93 10.19 -26.92 -25.49
C ASP A 93 10.27 -25.54 -26.16
N THR A 94 10.56 -25.53 -27.46
CA THR A 94 10.47 -24.34 -28.31
C THR A 94 9.50 -24.58 -29.45
N LEU A 95 8.56 -23.67 -29.65
CA LEU A 95 7.46 -23.79 -30.59
C LEU A 95 7.41 -22.60 -31.52
N ASP A 96 7.21 -22.89 -32.80
CA ASP A 96 6.92 -21.91 -33.82
C ASP A 96 5.40 -21.69 -33.96
N THR A 97 4.99 -20.88 -34.92
CA THR A 97 3.57 -20.56 -35.20
C THR A 97 2.72 -21.81 -35.46
N ASN A 98 3.31 -22.87 -36.01
CA ASN A 98 2.59 -24.12 -36.27
C ASN A 98 2.47 -24.95 -34.99
N GLY A 99 3.55 -25.04 -34.21
CA GLY A 99 3.59 -25.76 -32.94
C GLY A 99 2.59 -25.21 -31.93
N MET A 100 2.44 -23.88 -31.86
CA MET A 100 1.44 -23.23 -31.00
C MET A 100 -0.01 -23.58 -31.36
N ASN A 101 -0.29 -23.91 -32.62
CA ASN A 101 -1.63 -24.28 -33.08
C ASN A 101 -1.98 -25.75 -32.84
N ASN A 102 -1.03 -26.57 -32.35
CA ASN A 102 -1.26 -27.97 -32.04
C ASN A 102 -2.21 -28.13 -30.82
N GLU A 103 -3.27 -28.92 -30.98
CA GLU A 103 -4.24 -29.21 -29.92
C GLU A 103 -3.63 -29.90 -28.70
N GLU A 104 -2.63 -30.77 -28.91
CA GLU A 104 -1.90 -31.42 -27.81
C GLU A 104 -1.17 -30.38 -26.96
N TYR A 105 -0.55 -29.40 -27.61
CA TYR A 105 0.13 -28.31 -26.93
C TYR A 105 -0.85 -27.39 -26.20
N LYS A 106 -1.97 -27.01 -26.84
CA LYS A 106 -3.02 -26.21 -26.19
C LYS A 106 -3.54 -26.88 -24.91
N LYS A 107 -3.68 -28.21 -24.93
CA LYS A 107 -4.06 -28.97 -23.74
C LYS A 107 -2.98 -28.91 -22.65
N LYS A 108 -1.71 -29.18 -23.00
CA LYS A 108 -0.56 -29.04 -22.08
C LYS A 108 -0.51 -27.64 -21.44
N TYR A 109 -0.73 -26.59 -22.25
CA TYR A 109 -0.77 -25.21 -21.78
C TYR A 109 -1.87 -24.96 -20.74
N GLN A 110 -3.09 -25.42 -21.01
CA GLN A 110 -4.21 -25.27 -20.07
C GLN A 110 -3.93 -25.97 -18.74
N GLU A 111 -3.35 -27.17 -18.77
CA GLU A 111 -2.96 -27.93 -17.58
C GLU A 111 -1.86 -27.20 -16.79
N GLN A 112 -0.86 -26.63 -17.46
CA GLN A 112 0.19 -25.83 -16.83
C GLN A 112 -0.36 -24.57 -16.16
N LEU A 113 -1.27 -23.84 -16.81
CA LEU A 113 -1.94 -22.67 -16.20
C LEU A 113 -2.72 -23.05 -14.94
N GLN A 114 -3.50 -24.13 -14.99
CA GLN A 114 -4.25 -24.61 -13.83
C GLN A 114 -3.32 -25.02 -12.68
N THR A 115 -2.23 -25.70 -13.02
CA THR A 115 -1.21 -26.11 -12.05
C THR A 115 -0.52 -24.89 -11.42
N GLY A 116 -0.14 -23.90 -12.23
CA GLY A 116 0.46 -22.65 -11.76
C GLY A 116 -0.44 -21.91 -10.78
N ARG A 117 -1.72 -21.73 -11.13
CA ARG A 117 -2.72 -21.11 -10.25
C ARG A 117 -2.91 -21.88 -8.93
N ARG A 118 -2.88 -23.21 -8.98
CA ARG A 118 -2.97 -24.03 -7.77
C ARG A 118 -1.75 -23.86 -6.87
N ILE A 119 -0.54 -23.90 -7.42
CA ILE A 119 0.71 -23.69 -6.67
C ILE A 119 0.72 -22.30 -6.04
N GLU A 120 0.36 -21.27 -6.81
CA GLU A 120 0.30 -19.89 -6.30
C GLU A 120 -0.69 -19.78 -5.14
N LEU A 121 -1.90 -20.34 -5.27
CA LEU A 121 -2.90 -20.36 -4.20
C LEU A 121 -2.41 -21.12 -2.95
N GLU A 122 -1.73 -22.26 -3.12
CA GLU A 122 -1.14 -23.03 -2.03
C GLU A 122 -0.03 -22.26 -1.31
N GLU A 123 0.84 -21.55 -2.04
CA GLU A 123 1.87 -20.68 -1.46
C GLU A 123 1.26 -19.51 -0.67
N TYR A 124 0.18 -18.88 -1.16
CA TYR A 124 -0.56 -17.86 -0.42
C TYR A 124 -1.25 -18.40 0.84
N GLN A 125 -1.64 -19.68 0.84
CA GLN A 125 -2.34 -20.32 1.96
C GLN A 125 -1.41 -20.92 3.01
N LYS A 126 -0.10 -21.06 2.75
CA LYS A 126 0.86 -21.53 3.75
C LYS A 126 0.98 -20.50 4.87
N PRO A 127 0.60 -20.81 6.13
CA PRO A 127 0.91 -19.93 7.24
C PRO A 127 2.43 -19.84 7.36
N ARG A 128 2.96 -18.61 7.41
CA ARG A 128 4.36 -18.36 7.76
C ARG A 128 4.54 -18.80 9.22
N LYS A 129 4.85 -20.10 9.42
CA LYS A 129 4.91 -20.75 10.75
C LYS A 129 5.81 -20.01 11.75
N ARG A 130 6.81 -19.28 11.27
CA ARG A 130 7.70 -18.46 12.09
C ARG A 130 6.98 -17.22 12.63
N ASP A 131 6.26 -16.51 11.77
CA ASP A 131 5.54 -15.29 12.11
C ASP A 131 4.35 -15.60 13.03
N THR A 132 3.62 -16.71 12.79
CA THR A 132 2.48 -17.07 13.64
C THR A 132 2.89 -17.41 15.08
N ALA A 133 3.98 -18.15 15.26
CA ALA A 133 4.47 -18.52 16.59
C ALA A 133 5.04 -17.33 17.38
N ASP A 134 5.72 -16.41 16.70
CA ASP A 134 6.23 -15.18 17.33
C ASP A 134 5.11 -14.18 17.63
N ILE A 135 4.07 -14.12 16.78
CA ILE A 135 2.84 -13.36 17.05
C ILE A 135 2.09 -13.95 18.24
N GLU A 136 1.88 -15.27 18.31
CA GLU A 136 1.18 -15.93 19.42
C GLU A 136 1.91 -15.72 20.76
N ARG A 137 3.24 -15.83 20.78
CA ARG A 137 4.04 -15.52 21.97
C ARG A 137 3.92 -14.05 22.38
N THR A 138 3.91 -13.14 21.41
CA THR A 138 3.76 -11.69 21.67
C THR A 138 2.38 -11.40 22.24
N VAL A 139 1.32 -11.98 21.67
CA VAL A 139 -0.05 -11.84 22.18
C VAL A 139 -0.18 -12.38 23.60
N GLN A 140 0.39 -13.55 23.91
CA GLN A 140 0.39 -14.09 25.26
C GLN A 140 1.13 -13.19 26.26
N ALA A 141 2.29 -12.64 25.87
CA ALA A 141 3.06 -11.73 26.72
C ALA A 141 2.28 -10.43 27.00
N LEU A 142 1.62 -9.87 25.98
CA LEU A 142 0.79 -8.67 26.11
C LEU A 142 -0.44 -8.91 26.99
N MET A 143 -1.14 -10.05 26.83
CA MET A 143 -2.27 -10.40 27.69
C MET A 143 -1.86 -10.49 29.16
N LYS A 144 -0.72 -11.16 29.45
CA LYS A 144 -0.21 -11.27 30.82
C LYS A 144 0.15 -9.89 31.41
N CYS A 145 0.77 -9.03 30.62
CA CYS A 145 1.13 -7.67 31.04
C CYS A 145 -0.12 -6.81 31.30
N LEU A 146 -1.15 -6.95 30.46
CA LEU A 146 -2.43 -6.25 30.63
C LEU A 146 -3.12 -6.67 31.94
N GLU A 147 -3.19 -7.97 32.22
CA GLU A 147 -3.76 -8.46 33.47
C GLU A 147 -3.03 -7.93 34.71
N GLU A 148 -1.69 -7.81 34.63
CA GLU A 148 -0.89 -7.24 35.71
C GLU A 148 -1.17 -5.76 35.92
N LYS A 149 -1.27 -4.99 34.82
CA LYS A 149 -1.65 -3.57 34.88
C LYS A 149 -3.07 -3.36 35.41
N GLU A 150 -4.02 -4.23 35.08
CA GLU A 150 -5.37 -4.17 35.65
C GLU A 150 -5.36 -4.43 37.17
N ARG A 151 -4.52 -5.35 37.67
CA ARG A 151 -4.36 -5.57 39.11
C ARG A 151 -3.75 -4.37 39.82
N GLU A 152 -2.69 -3.79 39.26
CA GLU A 152 -2.06 -2.56 39.80
C GLU A 152 -3.07 -1.41 39.84
N LEU A 153 -3.86 -1.24 38.79
CA LEU A 153 -4.89 -0.20 38.72
C LEU A 153 -5.95 -0.39 39.81
N ARG A 154 -6.44 -1.62 40.03
CA ARG A 154 -7.39 -1.92 41.11
C ARG A 154 -6.82 -1.59 42.49
N GLN A 155 -5.57 -1.98 42.75
CA GLN A 155 -4.90 -1.67 44.02
C GLN A 155 -4.73 -0.16 44.22
N SER A 156 -4.36 0.58 43.18
CA SER A 156 -4.25 2.04 43.21
C SER A 156 -5.61 2.70 43.50
N GLN A 157 -6.69 2.24 42.84
CA GLN A 157 -8.04 2.73 43.09
C GLN A 157 -8.50 2.48 44.53
N GLU A 158 -8.20 1.32 45.08
CA GLU A 158 -8.50 1.02 46.49
C GLU A 158 -7.69 1.89 47.46
N ALA A 159 -6.41 2.13 47.17
CA ALA A 159 -5.58 3.03 47.97
C ALA A 159 -6.14 4.46 47.96
N VAL A 160 -6.52 4.99 46.79
CA VAL A 160 -7.15 6.31 46.67
C VAL A 160 -8.46 6.39 47.46
N ARG A 161 -9.32 5.35 47.39
CA ARG A 161 -10.55 5.30 48.19
C ARG A 161 -10.27 5.33 49.69
N ARG A 162 -9.23 4.62 50.15
CA ARG A 162 -8.82 4.63 51.57
C ARG A 162 -8.32 6.01 52.00
N TYR A 163 -7.50 6.68 51.18
CA TYR A 163 -7.06 8.06 51.44
C TYR A 163 -8.23 9.05 51.49
N GLN A 164 -9.20 8.93 50.58
CA GLN A 164 -10.40 9.77 50.59
C GLN A 164 -11.25 9.55 51.85
N GLN A 165 -11.39 8.31 52.31
CA GLN A 165 -12.10 8.01 53.56
C GLN A 165 -11.36 8.53 54.80
N GLN A 166 -10.02 8.46 54.83
CA GLN A 166 -9.21 9.03 55.92
C GLN A 166 -9.27 10.57 55.93
N ALA A 167 -9.25 11.21 54.75
CA ALA A 167 -9.39 12.66 54.63
C ALA A 167 -10.78 13.15 55.12
N LEU A 168 -11.84 12.37 54.90
CA LEU A 168 -13.18 12.67 55.41
C LEU A 168 -13.30 12.51 56.93
N THR A 169 -12.43 11.74 57.57
CA THR A 169 -12.41 11.56 59.03
C THR A 169 -11.51 12.55 59.77
N ASP A 170 -10.58 13.21 59.07
CA ASP A 170 -9.61 14.16 59.64
C ASP A 170 -10.03 15.65 59.52
N ASP A 171 -11.25 15.95 59.06
CA ASP A 171 -11.80 17.31 59.01
C ASP A 171 -12.26 17.79 60.40
N HIS A 172 -11.30 18.04 61.29
CA HIS A 172 -11.39 19.07 62.32
C HIS A 172 -10.23 20.06 62.12
N TRP A 173 -10.35 20.93 61.11
CA TRP A 173 -9.73 22.24 61.15
C TRP A 173 -10.58 23.28 60.42
N VAL A 174 -11.14 24.20 61.20
CA VAL A 174 -11.88 25.36 60.71
C VAL A 174 -10.85 26.39 60.25
N ILE A 175 -10.76 26.64 58.94
CA ILE A 175 -10.15 27.87 58.41
C ILE A 175 -11.08 28.51 57.38
N ASN A 176 -11.25 29.82 57.56
CA ASN A 176 -12.20 30.73 56.93
C ASN A 176 -12.30 30.63 55.41
N LYS A 177 -13.54 30.83 54.95
CA LYS A 177 -14.02 30.69 53.58
C LYS A 177 -13.93 31.99 52.77
N ASP A 178 -12.96 32.84 53.07
CA ASP A 178 -12.76 34.13 52.39
C ASP A 178 -11.28 34.29 52.02
N GLU A 179 -10.92 33.76 50.86
CA GLU A 179 -9.77 34.09 49.99
C GLU A 179 -9.29 32.84 49.27
N VAL A 180 -8.96 33.00 47.98
CA VAL A 180 -8.41 32.00 47.05
C VAL A 180 -9.47 31.29 46.19
N THR A 181 -10.25 32.09 45.48
CA THR A 181 -10.54 31.80 44.07
C THR A 181 -9.37 32.27 43.21
N SER A 182 -8.43 31.40 42.87
CA SER A 182 -7.60 31.62 41.67
C SER A 182 -6.96 30.34 41.13
N ASN A 183 -7.43 29.99 39.93
CA ASN A 183 -6.70 29.33 38.84
C ASN A 183 -6.35 27.83 38.98
N SER A 184 -7.29 26.99 38.56
CA SER A 184 -6.96 25.76 37.82
C SER A 184 -7.82 25.65 36.57
N SER A 185 -7.40 26.33 35.50
CA SER A 185 -8.01 26.22 34.18
C SER A 185 -7.43 25.01 33.44
N ARG A 186 -7.97 23.83 33.70
CA ARG A 186 -7.82 22.67 32.82
C ARG A 186 -8.61 23.00 31.54
N HIS A 187 -7.91 23.33 30.46
CA HIS A 187 -8.55 23.70 29.20
C HIS A 187 -9.27 22.48 28.61
N GLU A 188 -10.58 22.37 28.84
CA GLU A 188 -11.45 21.58 27.98
C GLU A 188 -11.34 22.14 26.56
N ARG A 189 -10.86 21.31 25.61
CA ARG A 189 -10.79 21.69 24.19
C ARG A 189 -12.21 22.01 23.71
N LYS A 190 -12.41 23.20 23.15
CA LYS A 190 -13.70 23.64 22.61
C LYS A 190 -14.14 22.66 21.53
N SER A 191 -15.35 22.14 21.68
CA SER A 191 -15.98 21.17 20.81
C SER A 191 -17.21 21.80 20.18
N ILE A 192 -17.41 21.65 18.86
CA ILE A 192 -18.60 22.15 18.14
C ILE A 192 -19.84 21.26 18.40
N THR A 193 -19.75 20.28 19.32
CA THR A 193 -20.83 19.32 19.60
C THR A 193 -22.10 20.01 20.10
N GLY A 194 -23.11 20.14 19.22
CA GLY A 194 -24.48 20.50 19.60
C GLY A 194 -25.21 21.48 18.68
N THR A 195 -24.51 22.22 17.81
CA THR A 195 -25.14 23.13 16.82
C THR A 195 -24.84 22.70 15.40
N PRO A 196 -25.83 22.68 14.48
CA PRO A 196 -25.60 22.36 13.07
C PRO A 196 -24.51 23.26 12.48
N VAL A 197 -23.52 22.66 11.83
CA VAL A 197 -22.44 23.39 11.16
C VAL A 197 -23.02 24.17 9.97
N ILE A 198 -22.70 25.47 9.90
CA ILE A 198 -23.08 26.35 8.80
C ILE A 198 -22.12 26.08 7.63
N PRO A 199 -22.59 25.52 6.50
CA PRO A 199 -21.72 25.09 5.41
C PRO A 199 -20.85 26.21 4.82
N GLU A 200 -21.39 27.43 4.69
CA GLU A 200 -20.66 28.57 4.14
C GLU A 200 -19.48 28.99 5.03
N VAL A 201 -19.69 28.97 6.34
CA VAL A 201 -18.65 29.28 7.33
C VAL A 201 -17.59 28.19 7.33
N ALA A 202 -18.00 26.93 7.34
CA ALA A 202 -17.09 25.79 7.31
C ALA A 202 -16.25 25.75 6.03
N TYR A 203 -16.87 26.01 4.88
CA TYR A 203 -16.18 26.11 3.58
C TYR A 203 -15.10 27.19 3.59
N ARG A 204 -15.43 28.36 4.17
CA ARG A 204 -14.48 29.47 4.30
C ARG A 204 -13.27 29.07 5.15
N VAL A 205 -13.50 28.46 6.32
CA VAL A 205 -12.42 27.97 7.19
C VAL A 205 -11.55 26.95 6.47
N ILE A 206 -12.15 25.94 5.85
CA ILE A 206 -11.43 24.88 5.10
C ILE A 206 -10.59 25.49 3.98
N SER A 207 -11.14 26.44 3.24
CA SER A 207 -10.43 27.10 2.12
C SER A 207 -9.19 27.85 2.60
N GLU A 208 -9.24 28.51 3.75
CA GLU A 208 -8.08 29.19 4.33
C GLU A 208 -7.07 28.22 4.96
N CYS A 209 -7.54 27.11 5.51
CA CYS A 209 -6.72 26.13 6.22
C CYS A 209 -6.21 24.98 5.34
N ILE A 210 -6.56 24.94 4.06
CA ILE A 210 -6.22 23.85 3.12
C ILE A 210 -4.70 23.61 3.02
N SER A 211 -3.92 24.69 3.04
CA SER A 211 -2.46 24.62 3.02
C SER A 211 -1.87 24.10 4.33
N GLY A 212 -2.59 24.29 5.45
CA GLY A 212 -2.28 23.71 6.75
C GLY A 212 -2.52 22.20 6.77
N ILE A 213 -3.62 21.73 6.17
CA ILE A 213 -3.92 20.29 6.06
C ILE A 213 -2.81 19.59 5.27
N ARG A 214 -2.32 20.20 4.19
CA ARG A 214 -1.18 19.67 3.43
C ARG A 214 0.10 19.53 4.28
N ARG A 215 0.33 20.46 5.21
CA ARG A 215 1.58 20.55 6.00
C ARG A 215 1.52 19.85 7.34
N CYS A 216 0.34 19.45 7.80
CA CYS A 216 0.19 18.84 9.12
C CYS A 216 0.67 17.38 9.19
N GLY A 217 1.03 16.78 8.04
CA GLY A 217 1.70 15.49 7.97
C GLY A 217 0.75 14.29 7.89
N ILE A 218 -0.54 14.50 7.66
CA ILE A 218 -1.49 13.40 7.44
C ILE A 218 -1.07 12.62 6.19
N ASP A 219 -0.97 11.30 6.32
CA ASP A 219 -0.66 10.39 5.21
C ASP A 219 -1.80 10.38 4.16
N LEU A 220 -1.42 10.38 2.88
CA LEU A 220 -2.36 10.40 1.76
C LEU A 220 -3.32 9.20 1.76
N HIS A 221 -2.79 8.00 2.03
CA HIS A 221 -3.58 6.77 2.02
C HIS A 221 -4.51 6.71 3.22
N LEU A 222 -4.02 7.12 4.40
CA LEU A 222 -4.82 7.23 5.62
C LEU A 222 -5.98 8.21 5.45
N LEU A 223 -5.72 9.41 4.90
CA LEU A 223 -6.77 10.38 4.63
C LEU A 223 -7.82 9.82 3.66
N ALA A 224 -7.39 9.21 2.56
CA ALA A 224 -8.31 8.60 1.59
C ALA A 224 -9.15 7.46 2.19
N GLU A 225 -8.59 6.70 3.14
CA GLU A 225 -9.31 5.66 3.86
C GLU A 225 -10.37 6.24 4.80
N LYS A 226 -10.01 7.22 5.63
CA LYS A 226 -10.94 7.89 6.55
C LYS A 226 -12.09 8.58 5.81
N LEU A 227 -11.81 9.22 4.67
CA LEU A 227 -12.83 9.84 3.83
C LEU A 227 -13.79 8.80 3.23
N LEU A 228 -13.30 7.60 2.89
CA LEU A 228 -14.12 6.51 2.40
C LEU A 228 -15.00 5.92 3.51
N GLU A 229 -14.46 5.73 4.72
CA GLU A 229 -15.21 5.26 5.90
C GLU A 229 -16.41 6.17 6.20
N LYS A 230 -16.22 7.48 6.11
CA LYS A 230 -17.26 8.49 6.31
C LYS A 230 -18.14 8.72 5.07
N LYS A 231 -17.94 7.96 3.99
CA LYS A 231 -18.66 8.05 2.70
C LYS A 231 -18.59 9.42 2.02
N ILE A 232 -17.55 10.20 2.31
CA ILE A 232 -17.26 11.49 1.66
C ILE A 232 -16.75 11.23 0.24
N ILE A 233 -15.97 10.15 0.07
CA ILE A 233 -15.52 9.67 -1.24
C ILE A 233 -15.96 8.22 -1.48
N ASN A 234 -16.00 7.80 -2.74
CA ASN A 234 -16.25 6.41 -3.12
C ASN A 234 -14.96 5.65 -3.49
N ASN A 235 -15.06 4.33 -3.68
CA ASN A 235 -13.93 3.46 -4.04
C ASN A 235 -13.21 3.89 -5.32
N ARG A 236 -13.92 4.45 -6.31
CA ARG A 236 -13.32 4.93 -7.56
C ARG A 236 -12.47 6.17 -7.31
N GLN A 237 -12.96 7.11 -6.49
CA GLN A 237 -12.23 8.30 -6.08
C GLN A 237 -11.00 7.94 -5.23
N LYS A 238 -11.14 7.02 -4.26
CA LYS A 238 -10.00 6.51 -3.46
C LYS A 238 -8.91 5.96 -4.38
N ARG A 239 -9.25 5.02 -5.28
CA ARG A 239 -8.28 4.42 -6.22
C ARG A 239 -7.57 5.48 -7.06
N LYS A 240 -8.30 6.46 -7.60
CA LYS A 240 -7.70 7.54 -8.40
C LYS A 240 -6.77 8.44 -7.57
N ALA A 241 -7.14 8.73 -6.33
CA ALA A 241 -6.36 9.56 -5.43
C ALA A 241 -5.11 8.85 -4.89
N THR A 242 -5.08 7.53 -4.84
CA THR A 242 -3.94 6.74 -4.34
C THR A 242 -3.18 5.99 -5.44
N ASP A 243 -3.46 6.26 -6.73
CA ASP A 243 -2.80 5.57 -7.84
C ASP A 243 -1.38 6.10 -8.07
N GLU A 244 -0.40 5.25 -7.73
CA GLU A 244 1.02 5.51 -7.90
C GLU A 244 1.49 5.52 -9.35
N HIS A 245 0.73 4.91 -10.26
CA HIS A 245 1.09 4.77 -11.69
C HIS A 245 0.48 5.87 -12.57
N SER A 246 -0.20 6.86 -11.97
CA SER A 246 -0.87 7.95 -12.68
C SER A 246 0.06 9.05 -13.19
N GLY A 247 1.36 8.98 -12.90
CA GLY A 247 2.35 10.02 -13.24
C GLY A 247 2.23 11.31 -12.42
N ARG A 248 1.36 11.32 -11.39
CA ARG A 248 1.15 12.47 -10.49
C ARG A 248 2.02 12.35 -9.23
N THR A 249 2.46 13.48 -8.71
CA THR A 249 3.17 13.52 -7.42
C THR A 249 2.21 13.30 -6.26
N THR A 250 2.74 12.92 -5.09
CA THR A 250 1.94 12.77 -3.85
C THR A 250 1.22 14.07 -3.49
N ASP A 251 1.87 15.22 -3.66
CA ASP A 251 1.24 16.52 -3.42
C ASP A 251 0.06 16.79 -4.36
N GLN A 252 0.21 16.50 -5.66
CA GLN A 252 -0.88 16.66 -6.63
C GLN A 252 -2.06 15.71 -6.36
N ARG A 253 -1.79 14.55 -5.77
CA ARG A 253 -2.81 13.60 -5.32
C ARG A 253 -3.50 14.08 -4.04
N MET A 254 -2.74 14.64 -3.11
CA MET A 254 -3.27 15.27 -1.89
C MET A 254 -4.18 16.44 -2.25
N ASP A 255 -3.75 17.34 -3.14
CA ASP A 255 -4.55 18.49 -3.58
C ASP A 255 -5.92 18.06 -4.13
N GLN A 256 -5.98 16.95 -4.88
CA GLN A 256 -7.27 16.42 -5.36
C GLN A 256 -8.20 15.94 -4.25
N LEU A 257 -7.67 15.31 -3.20
CA LEU A 257 -8.49 14.93 -2.05
C LEU A 257 -8.97 16.17 -1.30
N LEU A 258 -8.11 17.18 -1.14
CA LEU A 258 -8.45 18.43 -0.48
C LEU A 258 -9.51 19.22 -1.25
N ASP A 259 -9.45 19.24 -2.58
CA ASP A 259 -10.49 19.83 -3.43
C ASP A 259 -11.84 19.12 -3.23
N ILE A 260 -11.85 17.77 -3.19
CA ILE A 260 -13.07 17.01 -2.93
C ILE A 260 -13.62 17.31 -1.53
N ILE A 261 -12.75 17.39 -0.52
CA ILE A 261 -13.16 17.75 0.85
C ILE A 261 -13.81 19.13 0.86
N LYS A 262 -13.17 20.11 0.22
CA LYS A 262 -13.67 21.49 0.15
C LYS A 262 -15.05 21.55 -0.50
N ASP A 263 -15.25 20.88 -1.63
CA ASP A 263 -16.56 20.82 -2.30
C ASP A 263 -17.60 20.09 -1.44
N SER A 264 -17.21 19.03 -0.74
CA SER A 264 -18.09 18.26 0.13
C SER A 264 -18.56 19.05 1.35
N VAL A 265 -17.67 19.86 1.96
CA VAL A 265 -18.03 20.73 3.08
C VAL A 265 -19.00 21.83 2.67
N GLN A 266 -18.88 22.34 1.44
CA GLN A 266 -19.82 23.32 0.92
C GLN A 266 -21.24 22.75 0.76
N GLN A 267 -21.35 21.48 0.37
CA GLN A 267 -22.62 20.80 0.15
C GLN A 267 -23.23 20.26 1.45
N GLU A 268 -22.40 19.79 2.37
CA GLU A 268 -22.81 19.17 3.63
C GLU A 268 -21.88 19.62 4.75
N GLY A 269 -22.34 20.59 5.56
CA GLY A 269 -21.55 21.18 6.63
C GLY A 269 -21.02 20.16 7.64
N LYS A 270 -21.72 19.03 7.82
CA LYS A 270 -21.28 17.93 8.70
C LYS A 270 -19.92 17.33 8.30
N VAL A 271 -19.54 17.43 7.02
CA VAL A 271 -18.22 16.97 6.57
C VAL A 271 -17.09 17.69 7.31
N PHE A 272 -17.29 18.95 7.71
CA PHE A 272 -16.33 19.71 8.50
C PHE A 272 -16.03 19.06 9.85
N GLU A 273 -17.05 18.54 10.55
CA GLU A 273 -16.88 17.81 11.81
C GLU A 273 -16.02 16.55 11.59
N TYR A 274 -16.24 15.83 10.48
CA TYR A 274 -15.44 14.66 10.16
C TYR A 274 -13.97 14.99 9.89
N ILE A 275 -13.67 16.14 9.26
CA ILE A 275 -12.28 16.59 9.08
C ILE A 275 -11.63 16.92 10.43
N LEU A 276 -12.37 17.58 11.32
CA LEU A 276 -11.91 17.88 12.68
C LEU A 276 -11.67 16.59 13.49
N GLU A 277 -12.51 15.57 13.35
CA GLU A 277 -12.29 14.24 13.93
C GLU A 277 -11.00 13.61 13.39
N ILE A 278 -10.76 13.63 12.07
CA ILE A 278 -9.55 13.07 11.47
C ILE A 278 -8.29 13.77 12.00
N LEU A 279 -8.31 15.11 12.11
CA LEU A 279 -7.17 15.87 12.66
C LEU A 279 -6.89 15.53 14.13
N LYS A 280 -7.95 15.25 14.90
CA LYS A 280 -7.84 14.86 16.31
C LYS A 280 -7.30 13.44 16.46
N ASP A 281 -7.74 12.52 15.60
CA ASP A 281 -7.31 11.12 15.59
C ASP A 281 -5.83 10.94 15.19
N GLU A 282 -5.29 11.85 14.38
CA GLU A 282 -3.88 11.86 13.97
C GLU A 282 -2.92 12.10 15.15
N ASP A 283 -3.39 12.79 16.21
CA ASP A 283 -2.67 13.08 17.45
C ASP A 283 -1.25 13.66 17.31
N THR A 284 -0.97 14.37 16.20
CA THR A 284 0.30 15.09 16.02
C THR A 284 0.22 16.53 16.51
N ILE A 285 1.37 17.12 16.86
CA ILE A 285 1.45 18.53 17.29
C ILE A 285 0.87 19.47 16.22
N LEU A 286 1.18 19.21 14.94
CA LEU A 286 0.72 20.05 13.83
C LEU A 286 -0.77 19.88 13.54
N ALA A 287 -1.30 18.65 13.57
CA ALA A 287 -2.73 18.39 13.37
C ALA A 287 -3.56 18.98 14.51
N ASN A 288 -3.12 18.82 15.76
CA ASN A 288 -3.78 19.43 16.93
C ASN A 288 -3.76 20.97 16.86
N LYS A 289 -2.65 21.58 16.45
CA LYS A 289 -2.58 23.04 16.27
C LYS A 289 -3.52 23.53 15.16
N LEU A 290 -3.60 22.77 14.06
CA LEU A 290 -4.51 23.08 12.95
C LEU A 290 -5.98 22.93 13.36
N TYR A 291 -6.31 21.90 14.15
CA TYR A 291 -7.63 21.72 14.73
C TYR A 291 -8.03 22.96 15.54
N ASP A 292 -7.19 23.40 16.47
CA ASP A 292 -7.49 24.56 17.32
C ASP A 292 -7.65 25.85 16.49
N ASP A 293 -6.83 26.05 15.44
CA ASP A 293 -6.96 27.18 14.51
C ASP A 293 -8.28 27.14 13.73
N MET A 294 -8.67 25.97 13.22
CA MET A 294 -9.93 25.79 12.49
C MET A 294 -11.15 26.03 13.37
N ILE A 295 -11.16 25.55 14.61
CA ILE A 295 -12.22 25.82 15.59
C ILE A 295 -12.31 27.33 15.89
N SER A 296 -11.16 27.96 16.16
CA SER A 296 -11.08 29.38 16.48
C SER A 296 -11.64 30.25 15.34
N LYS A 297 -11.24 29.96 14.09
CA LYS A 297 -11.75 30.67 12.90
C LYS A 297 -13.23 30.42 12.66
N TYR A 298 -13.69 29.19 12.86
CA TYR A 298 -15.10 28.85 12.71
C TYR A 298 -15.98 29.68 13.66
N GLU A 299 -15.60 29.79 14.93
CA GLU A 299 -16.31 30.62 15.92
C GLU A 299 -16.18 32.14 15.65
N GLN A 300 -15.11 32.59 14.99
CA GLN A 300 -14.98 33.99 14.57
C GLN A 300 -15.88 34.36 13.38
N TYR A 301 -16.17 33.39 12.52
CA TYR A 301 -16.95 33.58 11.30
C TYR A 301 -18.44 33.26 11.46
N LYS A 302 -18.80 32.59 12.56
CA LYS A 302 -20.17 32.30 12.99
C LYS A 302 -20.84 33.56 13.54
#